data_AF-A0A6G1YNN3-F1
#
_entry.id   AF-A0A6G1YNN3-F1
#
_cell.length_a   1.000
_cell.length_b   1.000
_cell.length_c   1.000
_cell.angle_alpha   90.00
_cell.angle_beta   90.00
_cell.angle_gamma   90.00
#
_symmetry.space_group_name_H-M   'P 1'
#
loop_
_entity.id
_entity.type
_entity.pdbx_description
1 polymer ?
#
loop_
_entity_poly.entity_id
_entity_poly.type
_entity_poly.pdbx_seq_one_letter_code
_entity_poly.pdbx_strand_id
1 'polypeptide(L)'
;NNGSGIICSLNCYNILIENNQVHDNTGDGIDFSRNMYNSIARNNIIYNEPAGVLVSQSHNNQLYNNTVSTSGNGIYVNSGSTNNKMYDNTLLNSKSHAILINNGSNGNTFYSNKIVSAIKEGLEIGQDATSTNNVFSNNQVINSASPNNTLANEIQKKNNSEIDGKGH
;
A
#
# COMPACT_ATOMS: atom_id res chain seq x y z
N ASN A 1 0.41 21.44 -8.39
CA ASN A 1 0.47 21.98 -7.01
C ASN A 1 1.70 21.37 -6.35
N ASN A 2 2.51 22.12 -5.61
CA ASN A 2 3.83 21.63 -5.12
C ASN A 2 3.77 20.69 -3.90
N GLY A 3 2.61 20.09 -3.60
CA GLY A 3 2.37 19.30 -2.40
C GLY A 3 1.49 18.08 -2.67
N SER A 4 1.19 17.33 -1.61
CA SER A 4 0.32 16.15 -1.67
C SER A 4 -1.09 16.48 -2.16
N GLY A 5 -1.75 15.53 -2.81
CA GLY A 5 -3.10 15.72 -3.35
C GLY A 5 -4.15 15.94 -2.26
N ILE A 6 -4.25 14.99 -1.32
CA ILE A 6 -5.10 15.08 -0.13
C ILE A 6 -4.26 14.80 1.11
N ILE A 7 -4.21 15.77 2.03
CA ILE A 7 -3.45 15.65 3.27
C ILE A 7 -4.21 16.31 4.42
N CYS A 8 -4.20 15.63 5.57
CA CYS A 8 -4.45 16.26 6.85
C CYS A 8 -3.18 16.12 7.68
N SER A 9 -2.53 17.24 7.97
CA SER A 9 -1.09 17.23 8.16
C SER A 9 -0.60 17.01 9.59
N LEU A 10 -1.42 17.29 10.62
CA LEU A 10 -1.03 17.11 12.02
C LEU A 10 -2.26 16.96 12.90
N ASN A 11 -2.27 15.93 13.76
CA ASN A 11 -3.32 15.70 14.76
C ASN A 11 -4.72 15.65 14.14
N CYS A 12 -4.88 14.78 13.15
CA CYS A 12 -6.13 14.61 12.42
C CYS A 12 -6.82 13.33 12.86
N TYR A 13 -8.11 13.42 13.17
CA TYR A 13 -8.87 12.33 13.76
C TYR A 13 -10.20 12.15 13.04
N ASN A 14 -10.62 10.91 12.85
CA ASN A 14 -11.93 10.56 12.28
C ASN A 14 -12.19 11.18 10.90
N ILE A 15 -11.15 11.28 10.07
CA ILE A 15 -11.27 11.80 8.71
C ILE A 15 -11.73 10.68 7.78
N LEU A 16 -12.66 11.02 6.88
CA LEU A 16 -13.08 10.15 5.79
C LEU A 16 -12.65 10.77 4.46
N ILE A 17 -11.81 10.06 3.72
CA ILE A 17 -11.39 10.39 2.36
C ILE A 17 -12.00 9.34 1.44
N GLU A 18 -13.06 9.70 0.71
CA GLU A 18 -13.74 8.73 -0.16
C GLU A 18 -14.16 9.28 -1.51
N ASN A 19 -14.18 8.39 -2.50
CA ASN A 19 -14.66 8.65 -3.87
C ASN A 19 -13.95 9.81 -4.57
N ASN A 20 -12.65 9.98 -4.30
CA ASN A 20 -11.82 10.99 -4.96
C ASN A 20 -11.03 10.39 -6.12
N GLN A 21 -10.72 11.25 -7.09
CA GLN A 21 -9.70 11.02 -8.11
C GLN A 21 -8.52 11.94 -7.80
N VAL A 22 -7.36 11.35 -7.50
CA VAL A 22 -6.15 12.06 -7.06
C VAL A 22 -5.01 11.72 -8.01
N HIS A 23 -4.43 12.72 -8.67
CA HIS A 23 -3.39 12.47 -9.65
C HIS A 23 -2.50 13.66 -9.96
N ASP A 24 -1.34 13.34 -10.53
CA ASP A 24 -0.36 14.28 -11.10
C ASP A 24 0.05 15.38 -10.10
N ASN A 25 0.19 15.02 -8.83
CA ASN A 25 0.73 15.89 -7.80
C ASN A 25 2.25 15.74 -7.73
N THR A 26 2.92 16.78 -7.22
CA THR A 26 4.37 16.70 -7.01
C THR A 26 4.72 16.05 -5.67
N GLY A 27 3.78 16.03 -4.73
CA GLY A 27 3.84 15.24 -3.49
C GLY A 27 2.95 14.01 -3.59
N ASP A 28 2.80 13.27 -2.49
CA ASP A 28 2.05 12.00 -2.48
C ASP A 28 0.55 12.20 -2.77
N GLY A 29 -0.13 11.16 -3.26
CA GLY A 29 -1.55 11.24 -3.57
C GLY A 29 -2.40 11.51 -2.31
N ILE A 30 -2.46 10.52 -1.42
CA ILE A 30 -3.11 10.63 -0.11
C ILE A 30 -2.04 10.48 0.98
N ASP A 31 -1.93 11.47 1.87
CA ASP A 31 -0.98 11.45 3.00
C ASP A 31 -1.70 11.42 4.35
N PHE A 32 -1.56 10.31 5.07
CA PHE A 32 -1.85 10.21 6.50
C PHE A 32 -0.60 10.65 7.28
N SER A 33 -0.61 11.91 7.69
CA SER A 33 0.59 12.60 8.16
C SER A 33 0.49 13.00 9.63
N ARG A 34 1.57 12.74 10.38
CA ARG A 34 1.85 13.24 11.74
C ARG A 34 0.66 13.14 12.68
N ASN A 35 0.46 11.94 13.22
CA ASN A 35 -0.60 11.60 14.15
C ASN A 35 -2.00 11.73 13.55
N MET A 36 -2.16 11.18 12.33
CA MET A 36 -3.48 10.88 11.80
C MET A 36 -3.97 9.56 12.37
N TYR A 37 -5.20 9.54 12.88
CA TYR A 37 -5.71 8.42 13.66
C TYR A 37 -7.21 8.18 13.43
N ASN A 38 -7.67 6.93 13.58
CA ASN A 38 -9.07 6.52 13.37
C ASN A 38 -9.68 7.02 12.05
N SER A 39 -8.85 7.18 11.02
CA SER A 39 -9.25 7.75 9.75
C SER A 39 -9.33 6.67 8.67
N ILE A 40 -10.09 6.97 7.62
CA ILE A 40 -10.42 6.03 6.55
C ILE A 40 -10.15 6.69 5.21
N ALA A 41 -9.43 5.99 4.34
CA ALA A 41 -9.38 6.28 2.91
C ALA A 41 -9.96 5.11 2.12
N ARG A 42 -11.04 5.34 1.36
CA ARG A 42 -11.72 4.28 0.61
C ARG A 42 -12.26 4.69 -0.74
N ASN A 43 -12.36 3.74 -1.67
CA ASN A 43 -12.96 3.95 -2.99
C ASN A 43 -12.32 5.12 -3.77
N ASN A 44 -11.05 5.42 -3.52
CA ASN A 44 -10.33 6.47 -4.25
C ASN A 44 -9.58 5.85 -5.44
N ILE A 45 -9.41 6.66 -6.49
CA ILE A 45 -8.57 6.35 -7.64
C ILE A 45 -7.36 7.28 -7.58
N ILE A 46 -6.17 6.71 -7.38
CA ILE A 46 -4.91 7.45 -7.25
C ILE A 46 -3.96 7.06 -8.37
N TYR A 47 -3.35 8.02 -9.06
CA TYR A 47 -2.35 7.69 -10.09
C TYR A 47 -1.31 8.77 -10.37
N ASN A 48 -0.19 8.34 -10.95
CA ASN A 48 0.95 9.22 -11.30
C ASN A 48 1.56 9.98 -10.11
N GLU A 49 1.52 9.42 -8.91
CA GLU A 49 2.05 10.07 -7.71
C GLU A 49 3.45 9.55 -7.32
N PRO A 50 4.28 10.32 -6.59
CA PRO A 50 5.49 9.82 -5.94
C PRO A 50 5.22 8.60 -5.04
N ALA A 51 4.36 8.72 -4.04
CA ALA A 51 3.64 7.59 -3.46
C ALA A 51 2.14 7.78 -3.68
N GLY A 52 1.44 6.72 -4.07
CA GLY A 52 -0.02 6.77 -4.20
C GLY A 52 -0.67 7.06 -2.85
N VAL A 53 -0.28 6.29 -1.83
CA VAL A 53 -0.66 6.56 -0.44
C VAL A 53 0.56 6.51 0.46
N LEU A 54 0.78 7.57 1.23
CA LEU A 54 1.75 7.62 2.32
C LEU A 54 1.03 7.53 3.67
N VAL A 55 1.56 6.70 4.57
CA VAL A 55 1.19 6.66 5.99
C VAL A 55 2.45 6.92 6.80
N SER A 56 2.55 8.11 7.39
CA SER A 56 3.75 8.58 8.09
C SER A 56 3.42 9.09 9.49
N GLN A 57 4.08 8.52 10.52
CA GLN A 57 3.80 8.81 11.93
C GLN A 57 2.31 8.72 12.27
N SER A 58 1.59 7.77 11.67
CA SER A 58 0.13 7.70 11.74
C SER A 58 -0.34 6.28 12.05
N HIS A 59 -1.42 6.16 12.82
CA HIS A 59 -1.74 4.91 13.50
C HIS A 59 -3.23 4.58 13.47
N ASN A 60 -3.56 3.29 13.51
CA ASN A 60 -4.95 2.81 13.61
C ASN A 60 -5.89 3.39 12.54
N ASN A 61 -5.38 3.54 11.31
CA ASN A 61 -6.18 3.96 10.16
C ASN A 61 -6.52 2.77 9.26
N GLN A 62 -7.47 3.00 8.35
CA GLN A 62 -7.91 2.01 7.39
C GLN A 62 -7.81 2.58 5.96
N LEU A 63 -7.23 1.78 5.07
CA LEU A 63 -7.11 2.07 3.64
C LEU A 63 -7.71 0.89 2.88
N TYR A 64 -8.87 1.05 2.24
CA TYR A 64 -9.49 -0.07 1.55
C TYR A 64 -10.27 0.27 0.28
N ASN A 65 -10.41 -0.70 -0.63
CA ASN A 65 -11.08 -0.53 -1.91
C ASN A 65 -10.52 0.64 -2.75
N ASN A 66 -9.26 1.03 -2.57
CA ASN A 66 -8.64 2.06 -3.39
C ASN A 66 -7.95 1.40 -4.59
N THR A 67 -7.93 2.12 -5.70
CA THR A 67 -7.13 1.77 -6.88
C THR A 67 -5.95 2.72 -6.96
N VAL A 68 -4.73 2.21 -6.83
CA VAL A 68 -3.49 2.98 -7.01
C VAL A 68 -2.79 2.50 -8.26
N SER A 69 -2.44 3.39 -9.18
CA SER A 69 -1.73 3.01 -10.39
C SER A 69 -0.57 3.94 -10.75
N THR A 70 0.42 3.41 -11.47
CA THR A 70 1.54 4.18 -12.10
C THR A 70 2.28 5.15 -11.16
N SER A 71 2.20 4.91 -9.86
CA SER A 71 2.82 5.70 -8.81
C SER A 71 4.18 5.12 -8.45
N GLY A 72 5.08 5.89 -7.84
CA GLY A 72 6.40 5.40 -7.42
C GLY A 72 6.27 4.20 -6.48
N ASN A 73 5.85 4.47 -5.25
CA ASN A 73 5.35 3.45 -4.35
C ASN A 73 3.82 3.40 -4.43
N GLY A 74 3.24 2.19 -4.41
CA GLY A 74 1.77 2.04 -4.35
C GLY A 74 1.25 2.49 -3.00
N ILE A 75 1.61 1.73 -1.95
CA ILE A 75 1.37 2.09 -0.55
C ILE A 75 2.72 2.16 0.16
N TYR A 76 3.00 3.29 0.80
CA TYR A 76 4.21 3.50 1.60
C TYR A 76 3.85 3.75 3.07
N VAL A 77 4.31 2.86 3.96
CA VAL A 77 4.17 3.01 5.41
C VAL A 77 5.52 3.34 6.02
N ASN A 78 5.57 4.41 6.79
CA ASN A 78 6.83 5.01 7.21
C ASN A 78 6.77 5.63 8.61
N SER A 79 7.96 5.93 9.13
CA SER A 79 8.17 6.80 10.30
C SER A 79 7.40 6.34 11.55
N GLY A 80 7.55 5.06 11.91
CA GLY A 80 6.95 4.51 13.12
C GLY A 80 5.43 4.32 13.04
N SER A 81 4.84 4.28 11.85
CA SER A 81 3.39 4.08 11.69
C SER A 81 2.97 2.67 12.12
N THR A 82 1.87 2.55 12.87
CA THR A 82 1.47 1.27 13.49
C THR A 82 -0.01 0.96 13.40
N ASN A 83 -0.34 -0.33 13.42
CA ASN A 83 -1.71 -0.84 13.49
C ASN A 83 -2.65 -0.33 12.38
N ASN A 84 -2.09 0.05 11.23
CA ASN A 84 -2.90 0.41 10.08
C ASN A 84 -3.36 -0.86 9.34
N LYS A 85 -4.56 -0.79 8.76
CA LYS A 85 -5.15 -1.88 7.97
C LYS A 85 -5.28 -1.43 6.52
N MET A 86 -4.56 -2.10 5.62
CA MET A 86 -4.62 -1.87 4.18
C MET A 86 -5.19 -3.10 3.49
N TYR A 87 -6.42 -3.04 3.00
CA TYR A 87 -7.08 -4.23 2.47
C TYR A 87 -7.97 -3.98 1.26
N ASP A 88 -8.18 -5.02 0.46
CA ASP A 88 -8.99 -4.95 -0.77
C ASP A 88 -8.56 -3.82 -1.74
N ASN A 89 -7.32 -3.36 -1.65
CA ASN A 89 -6.79 -2.35 -2.57
C ASN A 89 -6.26 -3.02 -3.84
N THR A 90 -6.37 -2.30 -4.96
CA THR A 90 -5.80 -2.71 -6.25
C THR A 90 -4.60 -1.83 -6.58
N LEU A 91 -3.40 -2.40 -6.60
CA LEU A 91 -2.14 -1.72 -6.90
C LEU A 91 -1.65 -2.15 -8.30
N LEU A 92 -1.55 -1.19 -9.22
CA LEU A 92 -1.28 -1.45 -10.63
C LEU A 92 -0.01 -0.72 -11.11
N ASN A 93 0.97 -1.48 -11.59
CA ASN A 93 2.17 -0.95 -12.24
C ASN A 93 2.88 0.13 -11.41
N SER A 94 3.10 -0.13 -10.11
CA SER A 94 3.98 0.72 -9.31
C SER A 94 5.36 0.79 -9.96
N LYS A 95 6.03 1.94 -9.88
CA LYS A 95 7.33 2.16 -10.55
C LYS A 95 8.52 1.67 -9.71
N SER A 96 8.35 1.56 -8.39
CA SER A 96 9.41 1.16 -7.45
C SER A 96 9.00 0.02 -6.54
N HIS A 97 7.92 0.15 -5.77
CA HIS A 97 7.40 -0.91 -4.91
C HIS A 97 5.87 -0.93 -4.94
N ALA A 98 5.27 -2.11 -4.93
CA ALA A 98 3.84 -2.22 -4.66
C ALA A 98 3.55 -1.71 -3.24
N ILE A 99 4.27 -2.27 -2.26
CA ILE A 99 4.14 -1.93 -0.84
C ILE A 99 5.54 -1.75 -0.26
N LEU A 100 5.77 -0.67 0.47
CA LEU A 100 7.03 -0.42 1.18
C LEU A 100 6.74 -0.08 2.64
N ILE A 101 7.52 -0.65 3.57
CA ILE A 101 7.37 -0.43 5.02
C ILE A 101 8.74 -0.13 5.65
N ASN A 102 8.95 1.09 6.12
CA ASN A 102 10.24 1.53 6.66
C ASN A 102 10.13 2.25 8.01
N ASN A 103 11.29 2.46 8.61
CA ASN A 103 11.57 3.29 9.78
C ASN A 103 10.71 2.92 10.99
N GLY A 104 10.80 1.67 11.42
CA GLY A 104 10.15 1.19 12.64
C GLY A 104 8.62 1.09 12.53
N SER A 105 8.08 0.99 11.31
CA SER A 105 6.64 0.89 11.10
C SER A 105 6.17 -0.54 11.36
N ASN A 106 5.51 -0.74 12.50
CA ASN A 106 5.28 -2.06 13.09
C ASN A 106 3.79 -2.41 13.17
N GLY A 107 3.46 -3.70 13.09
CA GLY A 107 2.10 -4.18 13.37
C GLY A 107 1.05 -3.75 12.33
N ASN A 108 1.47 -3.38 11.12
CA ASN A 108 0.53 -3.04 10.05
C ASN A 108 0.07 -4.32 9.33
N THR A 109 -1.18 -4.32 8.85
CA THR A 109 -1.78 -5.49 8.21
C THR A 109 -2.18 -5.17 6.78
N PHE A 110 -1.76 -6.04 5.86
CA PHE A 110 -2.04 -5.95 4.43
C PHE A 110 -2.74 -7.22 4.01
N TYR A 111 -4.02 -7.16 3.66
CA TYR A 111 -4.74 -8.36 3.29
C TYR A 111 -5.72 -8.20 2.13
N SER A 112 -5.89 -9.27 1.35
CA SER A 112 -6.80 -9.28 0.19
C SER A 112 -6.49 -8.20 -0.86
N ASN A 113 -5.29 -7.62 -0.87
CA ASN A 113 -4.90 -6.65 -1.88
C ASN A 113 -4.53 -7.36 -3.17
N LYS A 114 -4.89 -6.77 -4.31
CA LYS A 114 -4.52 -7.22 -5.64
C LYS A 114 -3.38 -6.36 -6.18
N ILE A 115 -2.24 -6.98 -6.43
CA ILE A 115 -1.01 -6.34 -6.90
C ILE A 115 -0.72 -6.88 -8.30
N VAL A 116 -0.68 -5.98 -9.29
CA VAL A 116 -0.42 -6.33 -10.68
C VAL A 116 0.63 -5.38 -11.22
N SER A 117 1.68 -5.90 -11.83
CA SER A 117 2.69 -5.10 -12.52
C SER A 117 3.19 -5.89 -13.71
N ALA A 118 3.71 -5.21 -14.74
CA ALA A 118 4.49 -5.84 -15.82
C ALA A 118 6.01 -5.79 -15.56
N ILE A 119 6.46 -4.95 -14.63
CA ILE A 119 7.87 -4.81 -14.23
C ILE A 119 8.11 -5.44 -12.86
N LYS A 120 9.35 -5.90 -12.62
CA LYS A 120 9.71 -6.65 -11.40
C LYS A 120 9.60 -5.78 -10.16
N GLU A 121 10.12 -4.55 -10.25
CA GLU A 121 10.14 -3.53 -9.21
C GLU A 121 8.72 -3.23 -8.74
N GLY A 122 7.77 -3.09 -9.68
CA GLY A 122 6.38 -2.82 -9.36
C GLY A 122 5.63 -3.91 -8.60
N LEU A 123 6.23 -5.08 -8.41
CA LEU A 123 5.71 -6.13 -7.52
C LEU A 123 6.38 -6.17 -6.15
N GLU A 124 7.44 -5.41 -5.94
CA GLU A 124 8.23 -5.52 -4.74
C GLU A 124 7.41 -5.11 -3.52
N ILE A 125 7.40 -6.01 -2.53
CA ILE A 125 6.89 -5.77 -1.18
C ILE A 125 8.09 -5.71 -0.24
N GLY A 126 8.52 -4.51 0.10
CA GLY A 126 9.74 -4.27 0.90
C GLY A 126 9.42 -3.93 2.34
N GLN A 127 10.26 -4.42 3.27
CA GLN A 127 10.29 -3.90 4.63
C GLN A 127 11.73 -3.84 5.16
N ASP A 128 12.06 -2.82 5.93
CA ASP A 128 13.37 -2.74 6.60
C ASP A 128 13.44 -3.61 7.87
N ALA A 129 14.66 -3.79 8.40
CA ALA A 129 14.91 -4.63 9.57
C ALA A 129 14.27 -4.11 10.87
N THR A 130 13.87 -2.83 10.91
CA THR A 130 13.24 -2.21 12.08
C THR A 130 11.72 -2.31 12.05
N SER A 131 11.15 -2.59 10.88
CA SER A 131 9.71 -2.67 10.61
C SER A 131 9.24 -4.11 10.76
N THR A 132 8.80 -4.43 11.97
CA THR A 132 8.49 -5.78 12.47
C THR A 132 7.01 -6.01 12.70
N ASN A 133 6.60 -7.27 12.82
CA ASN A 133 5.21 -7.67 13.10
C ASN A 133 4.19 -7.21 12.03
N ASN A 134 4.64 -6.85 10.83
CA ASN A 134 3.75 -6.57 9.72
C ASN A 134 3.24 -7.89 9.12
N VAL A 135 1.95 -7.95 8.81
CA VAL A 135 1.29 -9.18 8.37
C VAL A 135 0.76 -9.01 6.95
N PHE A 136 1.09 -9.97 6.09
CA PHE A 136 0.58 -10.07 4.73
C PHE A 136 -0.23 -11.37 4.59
N SER A 137 -1.52 -11.27 4.30
CA SER A 137 -2.40 -12.44 4.14
C SER A 137 -3.33 -12.31 2.95
N ASN A 138 -3.55 -13.39 2.20
CA ASN A 138 -4.50 -13.45 1.08
C ASN A 138 -4.30 -12.37 -0.01
N ASN A 139 -3.10 -11.78 -0.11
CA ASN A 139 -2.82 -10.82 -1.18
C ASN A 139 -2.56 -11.57 -2.49
N GLN A 140 -3.07 -11.03 -3.60
CA GLN A 140 -2.88 -11.61 -4.93
C GLN A 140 -1.81 -10.83 -5.67
N VAL A 141 -0.68 -11.46 -5.98
CA VAL A 141 0.41 -10.84 -6.76
C VAL A 141 0.44 -11.50 -8.14
N ILE A 142 0.03 -10.76 -9.16
CA ILE A 142 -0.20 -11.27 -10.52
C ILE A 142 0.80 -10.62 -11.47
N ASN A 143 1.47 -11.40 -12.34
CA ASN A 143 2.48 -10.87 -13.27
C ASN A 143 2.66 -11.67 -14.56
N SER A 144 3.38 -11.04 -15.50
CA SER A 144 4.22 -11.59 -16.57
C SER A 144 5.74 -11.74 -16.24
N ALA A 145 6.21 -11.36 -15.04
CA ALA A 145 7.61 -11.46 -14.54
C ALA A 145 7.71 -11.94 -13.06
N SER A 146 8.91 -12.33 -12.60
CA SER A 146 9.13 -12.79 -11.21
C SER A 146 9.55 -11.64 -10.28
N PRO A 147 8.99 -11.51 -9.05
CA PRO A 147 9.46 -10.55 -8.04
C PRO A 147 10.91 -10.82 -7.60
N ASN A 148 11.64 -9.78 -7.21
CA ASN A 148 13.01 -9.90 -6.71
C ASN A 148 13.11 -10.18 -5.20
N ASN A 149 11.98 -10.26 -4.47
CA ASN A 149 12.00 -10.37 -3.02
C ASN A 149 11.16 -11.52 -2.45
N THR A 150 11.58 -12.01 -1.27
CA THR A 150 11.03 -13.20 -0.64
C THR A 150 9.56 -13.05 -0.27
N LEU A 151 9.13 -11.88 0.23
CA LEU A 151 7.75 -11.64 0.65
C LEU A 151 6.77 -11.76 -0.52
N ALA A 152 7.03 -11.07 -1.64
CA ALA A 152 6.19 -11.17 -2.83
C ALA A 152 6.23 -12.59 -3.42
N ASN A 153 7.39 -13.25 -3.41
CA ASN A 153 7.55 -14.63 -3.87
C ASN A 153 6.76 -15.63 -3.01
N GLU A 154 6.74 -15.47 -1.68
CA GLU A 154 5.96 -16.31 -0.77
C GLU A 154 4.45 -16.15 -1.00
N ILE A 155 4.00 -14.90 -1.23
CA ILE A 155 2.61 -14.61 -1.54
C ILE A 155 2.20 -15.28 -2.87
N GLN A 156 3.03 -15.18 -3.92
CA GLN A 156 2.78 -15.85 -5.20
C GLN A 156 2.71 -17.37 -5.07
N LYS A 157 3.63 -17.99 -4.31
CA LYS A 157 3.62 -19.46 -4.09
C LYS A 157 2.32 -19.94 -3.46
N LYS A 158 1.83 -19.24 -2.43
CA LYS A 158 0.55 -19.58 -1.78
C LYS A 158 -0.62 -19.54 -2.77
N ASN A 159 -0.66 -18.51 -3.62
CA ASN A 159 -1.72 -18.38 -4.63
C ASN A 159 -1.68 -19.53 -5.65
N ASN A 160 -0.49 -19.98 -6.07
CA ASN A 160 -0.38 -21.10 -7.02
C ASN A 160 -0.78 -22.44 -6.37
N SER A 161 -0.43 -22.68 -5.11
CA SER A 161 -0.81 -23.94 -4.43
C SER A 161 -2.32 -24.09 -4.18
N GLU A 162 -3.07 -22.99 -4.08
CA GLU A 162 -4.53 -23.01 -3.94
C GLU A 162 -5.26 -23.32 -5.27
N ILE A 163 -4.60 -23.08 -6.41
CA ILE A 163 -5.13 -23.41 -7.74
C ILE A 163 -4.98 -24.91 -7.99
N ASP A 164 -3.85 -25.50 -7.62
CA ASP A 164 -3.59 -26.94 -7.79
C ASP A 164 -4.45 -27.82 -6.85
N GLY A 165 -4.92 -27.27 -5.72
CA GLY A 165 -5.78 -27.97 -4.76
C GLY A 165 -7.27 -28.02 -5.09
N LYS A 166 -7.74 -27.38 -6.17
CA LYS A 166 -9.15 -27.37 -6.61
C LYS A 166 -9.46 -28.32 -7.77
N GLY A 167 -8.50 -29.15 -8.16
CA GLY A 167 -8.63 -30.06 -9.28
C GLY A 167 -8.80 -31.52 -8.90
N HIS A 168 -9.70 -31.90 -7.98
CA HIS A 168 -10.20 -33.28 -7.79
C HIS A 168 -11.71 -33.26 -7.55
#